data_AF-A0A2A4PRN7-F1
#
_entry.id   AF-A0A2A4PRN7-F1
#
_cell.length_a   1.000
_cell.length_b   1.000
_cell.length_c   1.000
_cell.angle_alpha   90.00
_cell.angle_beta   90.00
_cell.angle_gamma   90.00
#
_symmetry.space_group_name_H-M   'P 1'
#
loop_
_entity.id
_entity.type
_entity.pdbx_description
1 polymer ?
#
loop_
_entity_poly.entity_id
_entity_poly.type
_entity_poly.pdbx_seq_one_letter_code
_entity_poly.pdbx_strand_id
1 'polypeptide(L)'
;MTDQNRPEPKFDWFIPIDGDGAHIGTLRAERPPTFEYLRNVVETAERNGFDSLLIPTRFANGLFEEGAPLAETWTTVTALAAVTSRIRFLIAVRPGFVSTGLWGQMAANLDQISGGRID
;
A
#
# COMPACT_ATOMS: atom_id res chain seq x y z
N MET A 1 -15.48 26.22 28.45
CA MET A 1 -15.86 25.84 27.07
C MET A 1 -14.61 25.26 26.43
N THR A 2 -14.69 23.99 26.03
CA THR A 2 -13.57 23.14 25.64
C THR A 2 -12.92 23.59 24.33
N ASP A 3 -11.68 24.05 24.39
CA ASP A 3 -10.80 24.06 23.23
C ASP A 3 -9.56 23.24 23.60
N GLN A 4 -9.71 21.92 23.52
CA GLN A 4 -8.54 21.04 23.58
C GLN A 4 -7.94 21.03 22.18
N ASN A 5 -6.73 21.56 22.09
CA ASN A 5 -5.86 21.71 20.92
C ASN A 5 -5.55 20.36 20.24
N ARG A 6 -6.55 19.74 19.61
CA ARG A 6 -6.40 18.46 18.91
C ARG A 6 -5.65 18.71 17.59
N PRO A 7 -4.64 17.89 17.26
CA PRO A 7 -4.00 17.97 15.96
C PRO A 7 -5.01 17.70 14.85
N GLU A 8 -4.76 18.31 13.69
CA GLU A 8 -5.56 18.07 12.49
C GLU A 8 -5.52 16.57 12.13
N PRO A 9 -6.68 15.94 11.81
CA PRO A 9 -6.71 14.54 11.44
C PRO A 9 -5.95 14.31 10.13
N LYS A 10 -5.12 13.27 10.11
CA LYS A 10 -4.48 12.76 8.90
C LYS A 10 -5.34 11.67 8.29
N PHE A 11 -5.46 11.70 6.97
CA PHE A 11 -6.23 10.72 6.21
C PHE A 11 -5.29 9.79 5.47
N ASP A 12 -5.46 8.51 5.73
CA ASP A 12 -4.74 7.42 5.07
C ASP A 12 -5.69 6.62 4.19
N TRP A 13 -5.13 5.94 3.19
CA TRP A 13 -5.88 5.06 2.31
C TRP A 13 -5.31 3.65 2.28
N PHE A 14 -6.13 2.68 1.91
CA PHE A 14 -5.74 1.28 1.78
C PHE A 14 -5.50 0.91 0.32
N ILE A 15 -4.35 0.35 0.00
CA ILE A 15 -4.05 -0.07 -1.38
C ILE A 15 -4.64 -1.46 -1.65
N PRO A 16 -5.51 -1.60 -2.67
CA PRO A 16 -6.23 -2.85 -2.93
C PRO A 16 -5.37 -3.86 -3.70
N ILE A 17 -4.30 -4.38 -3.08
CA ILE A 17 -3.41 -5.37 -3.72
C ILE A 17 -4.09 -6.71 -4.04
N ASP A 18 -5.26 -6.98 -3.48
CA ASP A 18 -6.11 -8.16 -3.80
C ASP A 18 -7.04 -7.91 -5.00
N GLY A 19 -7.12 -6.65 -5.46
CA GLY A 19 -8.13 -6.16 -6.39
C GLY A 19 -9.26 -5.42 -5.68
N ASP A 20 -10.12 -4.80 -6.47
CA ASP A 20 -11.24 -3.96 -6.02
C ASP A 20 -12.48 -4.14 -6.91
N GLY A 21 -13.62 -3.60 -6.50
CA GLY A 21 -14.86 -3.67 -7.27
C GLY A 21 -15.98 -2.83 -6.66
N ALA A 22 -17.09 -2.71 -7.38
CA ALA A 22 -18.31 -2.10 -6.86
C ALA A 22 -19.13 -3.07 -5.99
N HIS A 23 -18.92 -4.38 -6.13
CA HIS A 23 -19.68 -5.42 -5.43
C HIS A 23 -18.81 -6.25 -4.50
N ILE A 24 -19.37 -6.58 -3.33
CA ILE A 24 -18.79 -7.53 -2.37
C ILE A 24 -19.26 -8.96 -2.66
N GLY A 25 -18.51 -9.96 -2.22
CA GLY A 25 -18.90 -11.37 -2.32
C GLY A 25 -18.75 -11.97 -3.73
N THR A 26 -17.99 -11.32 -4.62
CA THR A 26 -17.60 -11.91 -5.90
C THR A 26 -16.39 -12.84 -5.73
N LEU A 27 -16.23 -13.80 -6.65
CA LEU A 27 -15.07 -14.70 -6.65
C LEU A 27 -13.81 -14.04 -7.22
N ARG A 28 -13.97 -12.99 -8.02
CA ARG A 28 -12.89 -12.23 -8.68
C ARG A 28 -13.15 -10.74 -8.55
N ALA A 29 -12.07 -9.96 -8.50
CA ALA A 29 -12.13 -8.51 -8.54
C ALA A 29 -12.63 -8.02 -9.91
N GLU A 30 -13.47 -6.99 -9.90
CA GLU A 30 -13.87 -6.27 -11.11
C GLU A 30 -12.71 -5.41 -11.64
N ARG A 31 -11.87 -4.92 -10.72
CA ARG A 31 -10.62 -4.21 -10.97
C ARG A 31 -9.48 -5.05 -10.43
N PRO A 32 -8.78 -5.83 -11.28
CA PRO A 32 -7.64 -6.61 -10.85
C PRO A 32 -6.51 -5.70 -10.33
N PRO A 33 -5.67 -6.17 -9.39
CA PRO A 33 -4.57 -5.42 -8.79
C PRO A 33 -3.37 -5.31 -9.75
N THR A 34 -3.59 -4.78 -10.95
CA THR A 34 -2.52 -4.47 -11.90
C THR A 34 -1.72 -3.27 -11.43
N PHE A 35 -0.44 -3.17 -11.82
CA PHE A 35 0.36 -2.01 -11.49
C PHE A 35 -0.27 -0.70 -11.99
N GLU A 36 -0.83 -0.67 -13.19
CA GLU A 36 -1.50 0.51 -13.75
C GLU A 36 -2.68 0.95 -12.89
N TYR A 37 -3.49 0.00 -12.42
CA TYR A 37 -4.60 0.30 -11.51
C TYR A 37 -4.12 0.81 -10.16
N LEU A 38 -3.16 0.14 -9.53
CA LEU A 38 -2.62 0.55 -8.23
C LEU A 38 -1.92 1.92 -8.32
N ARG A 39 -1.20 2.19 -9.40
CA ARG A 39 -0.63 3.51 -9.70
C ARG A 39 -1.71 4.58 -9.76
N ASN A 40 -2.81 4.33 -10.48
CA ASN A 40 -3.92 5.28 -10.56
C ASN A 40 -4.53 5.58 -9.18
N VAL A 41 -4.70 4.56 -8.33
CA VAL A 41 -5.19 4.74 -6.95
C VAL A 41 -4.23 5.63 -6.15
N VAL A 42 -2.94 5.32 -6.18
CA VAL A 42 -1.90 5.99 -5.41
C VAL A 42 -1.71 7.44 -5.85
N GLU A 43 -1.59 7.70 -7.15
CA GLU A 43 -1.47 9.06 -7.67
C GLU A 43 -2.75 9.88 -7.39
N THR A 44 -3.92 9.23 -7.38
CA THR A 44 -5.17 9.90 -7.03
C THR A 44 -5.21 10.27 -5.54
N ALA A 45 -4.83 9.36 -4.64
CA ALA A 45 -4.71 9.66 -3.22
C ALA A 45 -3.69 10.77 -2.98
N GLU A 46 -2.55 10.74 -3.67
CA GLU A 46 -1.54 11.79 -3.59
C GLU A 46 -2.11 13.14 -4.05
N ARG A 47 -2.78 13.22 -5.21
CA ARG A 47 -3.39 14.48 -5.68
C ARG A 47 -4.48 15.04 -4.75
N ASN A 48 -5.15 14.18 -3.99
CA ASN A 48 -6.23 14.57 -3.06
C ASN A 48 -5.75 14.81 -1.62
N GLY A 49 -4.44 14.82 -1.37
CA GLY A 49 -3.90 15.25 -0.07
C GLY A 49 -3.89 14.18 1.03
N PHE A 50 -3.99 12.90 0.68
CA PHE A 50 -3.76 11.82 1.66
C PHE A 50 -2.32 11.86 2.21
N ASP A 51 -2.16 11.52 3.49
CA ASP A 51 -0.89 11.55 4.22
C ASP A 51 -0.09 10.28 3.95
N SER A 52 -0.69 9.11 4.18
CA SER A 52 -0.04 7.82 3.93
C SER A 52 -0.97 6.78 3.29
N LEU A 53 -0.35 5.68 2.85
CA LEU A 53 -1.01 4.54 2.26
C LEU A 53 -0.59 3.25 2.97
N LEU A 54 -1.57 2.50 3.47
CA LEU A 54 -1.34 1.15 3.95
C LEU A 54 -1.21 0.19 2.76
N ILE A 55 -0.03 -0.42 2.63
CA ILE A 55 0.21 -1.55 1.73
C ILE A 55 0.15 -2.84 2.56
N PRO A 56 -0.93 -3.62 2.48
CA PRO A 56 -1.06 -4.85 3.25
C PRO A 56 -0.10 -5.94 2.71
N THR A 57 0.02 -7.06 3.43
CA THR A 57 0.83 -8.20 2.99
C THR A 57 0.12 -9.53 3.16
N ARG A 58 0.18 -10.36 2.12
CA ARG A 58 -0.49 -11.66 2.02
C ARG A 58 0.29 -12.59 1.10
N PHE A 59 0.04 -13.89 1.27
CA PHE A 59 0.59 -14.97 0.41
C PHE A 59 -0.48 -15.60 -0.48
N ALA A 60 -1.76 -15.34 -0.19
CA ALA A 60 -2.91 -15.73 -0.99
C ALA A 60 -3.94 -14.60 -0.92
N ASN A 61 -4.84 -14.51 -1.90
CA ASN A 61 -5.82 -13.43 -1.95
C ASN A 61 -6.77 -13.52 -0.75
N GLY A 62 -6.95 -12.41 -0.03
CA GLY A 62 -7.74 -12.38 1.21
C GLY A 62 -9.15 -11.80 1.08
N LEU A 63 -9.51 -11.27 -0.10
CA LEU A 63 -10.80 -10.61 -0.35
C LEU A 63 -11.67 -11.39 -1.36
N PHE A 64 -11.03 -12.16 -2.24
CA PHE A 64 -11.66 -12.96 -3.29
C PHE A 64 -11.27 -14.44 -3.12
N GLU A 65 -11.46 -15.27 -4.14
CA GLU A 65 -11.00 -16.66 -4.06
C GLU A 65 -9.48 -16.75 -3.90
N GLU A 66 -8.98 -17.79 -3.22
CA GLU A 66 -7.57 -17.92 -2.80
C GLU A 66 -6.55 -17.70 -3.93
N GLY A 67 -6.88 -18.20 -5.13
CA GLY A 67 -6.06 -18.08 -6.34
C GLY A 67 -6.35 -16.87 -7.23
N ALA A 68 -7.17 -15.92 -6.75
CA ALA A 68 -7.36 -14.65 -7.45
C ALA A 68 -6.05 -13.85 -7.50
N PRO A 69 -5.87 -12.95 -8.49
CA PRO A 69 -4.63 -12.19 -8.62
C PRO A 69 -4.33 -11.40 -7.34
N LEU A 70 -3.05 -11.33 -6.97
CA LEU A 70 -2.56 -10.62 -5.79
C LEU A 70 -1.26 -9.94 -6.18
N ALA A 71 -1.16 -8.64 -5.95
CA ALA A 71 0.09 -7.91 -6.10
C ALA A 71 0.97 -8.12 -4.86
N GLU A 72 2.26 -8.46 -5.06
CA GLU A 72 3.20 -8.66 -3.97
C GLU A 72 3.57 -7.32 -3.33
N THR A 73 3.55 -7.26 -1.99
CA THR A 73 3.69 -6.04 -1.19
C THR A 73 4.93 -5.21 -1.51
N TRP A 74 6.12 -5.79 -1.38
CA TRP A 74 7.39 -5.04 -1.32
C TRP A 74 7.85 -4.57 -2.71
N THR A 75 7.68 -5.40 -3.73
CA THR A 75 7.95 -5.02 -5.13
C THR A 75 6.94 -3.99 -5.63
N THR A 76 5.66 -4.14 -5.28
CA THR A 76 4.62 -3.17 -5.64
C THR A 76 4.87 -1.81 -5.01
N VAL A 77 5.11 -1.73 -3.70
CA VAL A 77 5.38 -0.44 -3.05
C VAL A 77 6.66 0.21 -3.57
N THR A 78 7.69 -0.57 -3.94
CA THR A 78 8.90 -0.03 -4.56
C THR A 78 8.59 0.67 -5.89
N ALA A 79 7.78 0.04 -6.74
CA ALA A 79 7.37 0.63 -8.00
C ALA A 79 6.47 1.88 -7.81
N LEU A 80 5.56 1.84 -6.83
CA LEU A 80 4.68 2.97 -6.50
C LEU A 80 5.46 4.15 -5.90
N ALA A 81 6.46 3.88 -5.06
CA ALA A 81 7.34 4.90 -4.49
C ALA A 81 8.10 5.64 -5.60
N ALA A 82 8.57 4.93 -6.63
CA ALA A 82 9.29 5.52 -7.75
C ALA A 82 8.45 6.44 -8.65
N VAL A 83 7.11 6.34 -8.61
CA VAL A 83 6.18 7.15 -9.42
C VAL A 83 5.37 8.17 -8.60
N THR A 84 5.73 8.36 -7.33
CA THR A 84 5.14 9.35 -6.42
C THR A 84 6.21 10.24 -5.83
N SER A 85 5.81 11.37 -5.23
CA SER A 85 6.78 12.36 -4.73
C SER A 85 6.55 12.84 -3.30
N ARG A 86 5.36 12.64 -2.74
CA ARG A 86 4.96 13.16 -1.42
C ARG A 86 4.36 12.10 -0.51
N ILE A 87 3.46 11.26 -1.04
CA ILE A 87 2.68 10.34 -0.20
C ILE A 87 3.57 9.33 0.52
N ARG A 88 3.27 9.02 1.78
CA ARG A 88 4.03 8.04 2.57
C ARG A 88 3.45 6.63 2.43
N PHE A 89 4.24 5.61 2.73
CA PHE A 89 3.86 4.21 2.63
C PHE A 89 4.06 3.49 3.97
N LEU A 90 2.94 3.11 4.59
CA LEU A 90 2.90 2.21 5.73
C LEU A 90 2.89 0.77 5.20
N ILE A 91 4.01 0.06 5.34
CA ILE A 91 4.23 -1.21 4.63
C ILE A 91 4.15 -2.38 5.61
N ALA A 92 3.22 -3.30 5.36
CA ALA A 92 3.12 -4.49 6.19
C ALA A 92 4.26 -5.48 5.92
N VAL A 93 4.77 -6.08 7.00
CA VAL A 93 5.75 -7.17 6.96
C VAL A 93 5.27 -8.33 7.82
N ARG A 94 5.49 -9.56 7.37
CA ARG A 94 5.26 -10.77 8.17
C ARG A 94 6.60 -11.34 8.61
N PRO A 95 6.98 -11.18 9.90
CA PRO A 95 8.17 -11.83 10.44
C PRO A 95 8.15 -13.34 10.17
N GLY A 96 9.31 -13.90 9.85
CA GLY A 96 9.47 -15.33 9.56
C GLY A 96 9.39 -15.74 8.09
N PHE A 97 8.94 -14.85 7.19
CA PHE A 97 8.90 -15.11 5.74
C PHE A 97 10.02 -14.43 4.94
N VAL A 98 10.82 -13.61 5.62
CA VAL A 98 11.98 -12.92 5.05
C VAL A 98 13.11 -12.95 6.08
N SER A 99 14.35 -13.10 5.61
CA SER A 99 15.53 -12.95 6.46
C SER A 99 15.60 -11.52 6.99
N THR A 100 15.76 -11.35 8.31
CA THR A 100 15.83 -10.01 8.94
C THR A 100 16.92 -9.15 8.34
N GLY A 101 18.09 -9.73 8.03
CA GLY A 101 19.20 -9.00 7.42
C GLY A 101 18.90 -8.53 6.00
N LEU A 102 18.25 -9.39 5.19
CA LEU A 102 17.83 -9.02 3.83
C LEU A 102 16.72 -7.96 3.87
N TRP A 103 15.74 -8.13 4.76
CA TRP A 103 14.65 -7.19 4.94
C TRP A 103 15.16 -5.80 5.33
N GLY A 104 16.14 -5.70 6.24
CA GLY A 104 16.77 -4.42 6.58
C GLY A 104 17.40 -3.72 5.37
N GLN A 105 18.07 -4.47 4.49
CA GLN A 105 18.61 -3.90 3.25
C GLN A 105 17.52 -3.48 2.26
N MET A 106 16.46 -4.29 2.11
CA MET A 106 15.30 -3.95 1.27
C MET A 106 14.61 -2.67 1.75
N ALA A 107 14.36 -2.55 3.06
CA ALA A 107 13.76 -1.38 3.66
C ALA A 107 14.64 -0.14 3.50
N ALA A 108 15.95 -0.24 3.77
CA ALA A 108 16.88 0.87 3.58
C ALA A 108 16.94 1.31 2.11
N ASN A 109 16.94 0.38 1.16
CA ASN A 109 16.96 0.72 -0.26
C ASN A 109 15.65 1.36 -0.71
N LEU A 110 14.51 0.86 -0.24
CA LEU A 110 13.21 1.46 -0.51
C LEU A 110 13.08 2.86 0.11
N ASP A 111 13.62 3.08 1.31
CA ASP A 111 13.69 4.39 1.93
C ASP A 111 14.43 5.39 1.03
N GLN A 112 15.57 4.99 0.46
CA GLN A 112 16.33 5.80 -0.50
C GLN A 112 15.55 6.05 -1.80
N ILE A 113 14.94 5.02 -2.39
CA ILE A 113 14.12 5.15 -3.62
C ILE A 113 12.95 6.11 -3.39
N SER A 114 12.32 6.02 -2.22
CA SER A 114 11.16 6.84 -1.87
C SER A 114 11.55 8.26 -1.44
N GLY A 115 12.79 8.50 -1.03
CA GLY A 115 13.21 9.78 -0.45
C GLY A 115 12.72 9.98 1.00
N GLY A 116 12.77 8.94 1.83
CA GLY A 116 12.37 9.02 3.24
C GLY A 116 10.87 8.87 3.51
N ARG A 117 10.13 8.22 2.59
CA ARG A 117 8.65 8.15 2.61
C ARG A 117 8.10 6.79 3.05
N ILE A 118 8.88 5.94 3.69
CA ILE A 118 8.35 4.71 4.31
C ILE A 118 8.12 4.90 5.81
N ASP A 119 7.09 4.23 6.33
CA ASP A 119 6.70 4.13 7.75
C ASP A 119 6.83 2.70 8.28
#